data_AF-A0A3B9C4Y2-F1
#
_entry.id   AF-A0A3B9C4Y2-F1
#
_cell.length_a   1.000
_cell.length_b   1.000
_cell.length_c   1.000
_cell.angle_alpha   90.00
_cell.angle_beta   90.00
_cell.angle_gamma   90.00
#
_symmetry.space_group_name_H-M   'P 1'
#
loop_
_entity.id
_entity.type
_entity.pdbx_description
1 polymer ?
#
loop_
_entity_poly.entity_id
_entity_poly.type
_entity_poly.pdbx_seq_one_letter_code
_entity_poly.pdbx_strand_id
1 'polypeptide(L)'
;MNTYREKEVERRNQGHLQFRSGLDLAMGVLYVIIPAYAMALPYLVEEYGKTVVYTICSLFAVYGLMRIGRGWMAMRKLMQRRKQGS
;
A
#
# COMPACT_ATOMS: atom_id res chain seq x y z
N MET A 1 -5.17 38.24 7.54
CA MET A 1 -5.69 36.98 8.12
C MET A 1 -6.00 36.06 6.95
N ASN A 2 -5.13 35.16 6.46
CA ASN A 2 -4.78 33.88 7.10
C ASN A 2 -3.68 33.09 6.33
N THR A 3 -2.66 33.71 5.74
CA THR A 3 -1.57 33.00 5.04
C THR A 3 -0.80 32.00 5.92
N TYR A 4 -0.73 32.23 7.23
CA TYR A 4 -0.17 31.29 8.19
C TYR A 4 -1.03 30.04 8.39
N ARG A 5 -2.36 30.21 8.38
CA ARG A 5 -3.32 29.13 8.55
C ARG A 5 -3.33 28.20 7.34
N GLU A 6 -3.17 28.75 6.13
CA GLU A 6 -3.07 27.96 4.90
C GLU A 6 -1.81 27.09 4.86
N LYS A 7 -0.65 27.65 5.26
CA LYS A 7 0.61 26.90 5.34
C LYS A 7 0.57 25.76 6.37
N GLU A 8 -0.10 25.95 7.51
CA GLU A 8 -0.30 24.87 8.49
C GLU A 8 -1.20 23.76 7.98
N VAL A 9 -2.30 24.10 7.32
CA VAL A 9 -3.23 23.11 6.71
C VAL A 9 -2.50 22.31 5.63
N GLU A 10 -1.71 22.97 4.79
CA GLU A 10 -0.95 22.30 3.73
C GLU A 10 0.12 21.35 4.29
N ARG A 11 0.87 21.77 5.33
CA ARG A 11 1.84 20.91 6.02
C ARG A 11 1.19 19.70 6.69
N ARG A 12 0.05 19.89 7.37
CA ARG A 12 -0.72 18.77 7.94
C ARG A 12 -1.19 17.80 6.87
N ASN A 13 -1.69 18.31 5.74
CA ASN A 13 -2.15 17.47 4.64
C ASN A 13 -1.01 16.66 4.01
N GLN A 14 0.19 17.26 3.88
CA GLN A 14 1.37 16.56 3.38
C GLN A 14 1.85 15.45 4.32
N GLY A 15 1.86 15.69 5.64
CA GLY A 15 2.18 14.66 6.64
C GLY A 15 1.19 13.49 6.61
N HIS A 16 -0.11 13.79 6.53
CA HIS A 16 -1.15 12.78 6.42
C HIS A 16 -1.05 11.97 5.12
N LEU A 17 -0.72 12.61 4.00
CA LEU A 17 -0.48 11.93 2.71
C LEU A 17 0.74 11.01 2.76
N GLN A 18 1.84 11.45 3.37
CA GLN A 18 3.04 10.61 3.54
C GLN A 18 2.77 9.39 4.41
N PHE A 19 2.11 9.57 5.55
CA PHE A 19 1.74 8.48 6.44
C PHE A 19 0.81 7.47 5.76
N ARG A 20 -0.25 7.96 5.09
CA ARG A 20 -1.19 7.12 4.34
C ARG A 20 -0.50 6.33 3.23
N SER A 21 0.43 6.97 2.50
CA SER A 21 1.18 6.31 1.43
C SER A 21 2.09 5.21 1.97
N GLY A 22 2.74 5.45 3.11
CA GLY A 22 3.54 4.44 3.80
C GLY A 22 2.69 3.26 4.30
N LEU A 23 1.51 3.55 4.86
CA LEU A 23 0.53 2.54 5.28
C LEU A 23 0.04 1.69 4.10
N ASP A 24 -0.29 2.31 2.97
CA ASP A 24 -0.73 1.59 1.76
C ASP A 24 0.36 0.66 1.23
N LEU A 25 1.62 1.09 1.31
CA LEU A 25 2.78 0.30 0.88
C LEU A 25 3.03 -0.87 1.84
N ALA A 26 3.03 -0.63 3.16
CA ALA A 26 3.17 -1.67 4.18
C ALA A 26 2.03 -2.70 4.11
N MET A 27 0.78 -2.24 3.98
CA MET A 27 -0.37 -3.14 3.79
C MET A 27 -0.22 -3.92 2.49
N GLY A 28 0.14 -3.27 1.38
CA GLY A 28 0.36 -3.95 0.11
C GLY A 28 1.38 -5.09 0.19
N VAL A 29 2.48 -4.89 0.94
CA VAL A 29 3.49 -5.92 1.21
C VAL A 29 2.89 -7.08 2.02
N LEU A 30 2.12 -6.79 3.07
CA LEU A 30 1.44 -7.83 3.87
C LEU A 30 0.46 -8.66 3.01
N TYR A 31 -0.27 -8.01 2.11
CA TYR A 31 -1.18 -8.68 1.17
C TYR A 31 -0.47 -9.62 0.19
N VAL A 32 0.85 -9.49 0.01
CA VAL A 32 1.65 -10.42 -0.80
C VAL A 32 2.28 -11.52 0.07
N ILE A 33 2.73 -11.18 1.28
CA ILE A 33 3.38 -12.14 2.19
C ILE A 33 2.38 -13.17 2.75
N ILE A 34 1.19 -12.72 3.16
CA ILE A 34 0.16 -13.60 3.74
C ILE A 34 -0.23 -14.74 2.80
N PRO A 35 -0.60 -14.51 1.53
CA PRO A 35 -0.91 -15.61 0.61
C PRO A 35 0.31 -16.46 0.27
N ALA A 36 1.52 -15.90 0.21
CA ALA A 36 2.74 -16.68 0.03
C ALA A 36 2.96 -17.67 1.20
N TYR A 37 2.69 -17.23 2.43
CA TYR A 37 2.74 -18.08 3.61
C TYR A 37 1.60 -19.10 3.64
N ALA A 38 0.38 -18.69 3.25
CA ALA A 38 -0.77 -19.59 3.16
C ALA A 38 -0.54 -20.74 2.16
N MET A 39 0.12 -20.47 1.04
CA MET A 39 0.48 -21.52 0.06
C MET A 39 1.54 -22.51 0.57
N ALA A 40 2.34 -22.14 1.58
CA ALA A 40 3.29 -23.04 2.21
C ALA A 40 2.63 -24.02 3.20
N LEU A 41 1.35 -23.80 3.56
CA LEU A 41 0.60 -24.64 4.48
C LEU A 41 -0.33 -25.60 3.71
N PRO A 42 0.03 -26.89 3.56
CA PRO A 42 -0.77 -27.84 2.79
C PRO A 42 -2.17 -28.08 3.38
N TYR A 43 -2.33 -27.92 4.70
CA TYR A 43 -3.60 -28.06 5.40
C TYR A 43 -4.72 -27.18 4.83
N LEU A 44 -4.42 -25.93 4.47
CA LEU A 44 -5.42 -25.02 3.90
C LEU A 44 -5.91 -25.49 2.52
N VAL A 45 -5.02 -26.10 1.74
CA VAL A 45 -5.33 -26.62 0.40
C VAL A 45 -6.17 -27.88 0.49
N GLU A 46 -5.93 -28.72 1.50
CA GLU A 46 -6.71 -29.93 1.77
C GLU A 46 -8.11 -29.61 2.30
N GLU A 47 -8.24 -28.63 3.20
CA GLU A 47 -9.51 -28.28 3.83
C GLU A 47 -10.45 -27.50 2.91
N TYR A 48 -9.95 -26.48 2.21
CA TYR A 48 -10.77 -25.56 1.40
C TYR A 48 -10.73 -25.85 -0.10
N GLY A 49 -9.86 -26.78 -0.52
CA GLY A 49 -9.68 -27.15 -1.91
C GLY A 49 -8.77 -26.18 -2.68
N LYS A 50 -7.97 -26.77 -3.59
CA LYS A 50 -6.98 -26.06 -4.42
C LYS A 50 -7.55 -24.82 -5.10
N THR A 51 -8.69 -24.95 -5.78
CA THR A 51 -9.28 -23.87 -6.58
C THR A 51 -9.58 -22.63 -5.75
N VAL A 52 -10.17 -22.80 -4.56
CA VAL A 52 -10.54 -21.68 -3.68
C VAL A 52 -9.30 -20.99 -3.14
N VAL A 53 -8.34 -21.76 -2.63
CA VAL A 53 -7.09 -21.22 -2.07
C VAL A 53 -6.28 -20.45 -3.11
N TYR A 54 -6.10 -21.02 -4.31
CA TYR A 54 -5.39 -20.33 -5.39
C TYR A 54 -6.12 -19.07 -5.85
N THR A 55 -7.45 -19.08 -5.92
CA THR A 55 -8.24 -17.90 -6.31
C THR A 55 -8.06 -16.77 -5.29
N ILE A 56 -8.20 -17.07 -4.01
CA ILE A 56 -8.03 -16.10 -2.92
C ILE A 56 -6.59 -15.57 -2.89
N CYS A 57 -5.59 -16.44 -2.98
CA CYS A 57 -4.19 -16.03 -3.02
C CYS A 57 -3.90 -15.10 -4.21
N SER A 58 -4.45 -15.43 -5.38
CA SER A 58 -4.29 -14.60 -6.58
C SER A 58 -4.92 -13.21 -6.41
N LEU A 59 -6.13 -13.15 -5.85
CA LEU A 59 -6.81 -11.88 -5.56
C LEU A 59 -6.03 -11.02 -4.57
N PHE A 60 -5.51 -11.62 -3.50
CA PHE A 60 -4.69 -10.93 -2.49
C PHE A 60 -3.38 -10.43 -3.10
N ALA A 61 -2.69 -11.24 -3.89
CA ALA A 61 -1.46 -10.86 -4.56
C ALA A 61 -1.67 -9.69 -5.53
N VAL A 62 -2.68 -9.76 -6.40
CA VAL A 62 -3.02 -8.67 -7.34
C VAL A 62 -3.37 -7.40 -6.59
N TYR A 63 -4.20 -7.49 -5.54
CA TYR A 63 -4.58 -6.35 -4.73
C TYR A 63 -3.37 -5.72 -3.99
N GLY A 64 -2.50 -6.55 -3.43
CA GLY A 64 -1.27 -6.13 -2.77
C GLY A 64 -0.33 -5.38 -3.73
N LEU A 65 -0.12 -5.94 -4.93
CA LEU A 65 0.66 -5.29 -5.99
C LEU A 65 0.08 -3.94 -6.41
N MET A 66 -1.26 -3.85 -6.59
CA MET A 66 -1.92 -2.58 -6.90
C MET A 66 -1.71 -1.53 -5.81
N ARG A 67 -1.77 -1.93 -4.52
CA ARG A 67 -1.50 -1.01 -3.39
C ARG A 67 -0.05 -0.55 -3.35
N ILE A 68 0.91 -1.45 -3.53
CA ILE A 68 2.34 -1.11 -3.62
C ILE A 68 2.56 -0.09 -4.75
N GLY A 69 1.97 -0.34 -5.92
CA GLY A 69 2.06 0.58 -7.07
C GLY A 69 1.50 1.97 -6.74
N ARG A 70 0.35 2.05 -6.06
CA ARG A 70 -0.23 3.34 -5.62
C ARG A 70 0.65 4.06 -4.60
N GLY A 71 1.16 3.36 -3.60
CA GLY A 71 2.08 3.91 -2.60
C GLY A 71 3.37 4.44 -3.25
N TRP A 72 3.94 3.66 -4.17
CA TRP A 72 5.13 4.03 -4.93
C TRP A 72 4.92 5.28 -5.80
N MET A 73 3.80 5.35 -6.54
CA MET A 73 3.45 6.53 -7.33
C MET A 73 3.27 7.79 -6.46
N ALA A 74 2.65 7.65 -5.29
CA ALA A 74 2.48 8.76 -4.35
C ALA A 74 3.82 9.25 -3.79
N MET A 75 4.71 8.34 -3.40
CA MET A 75 6.08 8.67 -2.96
C MET A 75 6.89 9.33 -4.07
N ARG A 76 6.80 8.84 -5.31
CA ARG A 76 7.49 9.44 -6.46
C ARG A 76 7.03 10.88 -6.73
N LYS A 77 5.72 11.15 -6.64
CA LYS A 77 5.16 12.51 -6.75
C LYS A 77 5.67 13.43 -5.64
N LEU A 78 5.76 12.93 -4.41
CA LEU A 78 6.33 13.67 -3.27
C LEU A 78 7.81 14.01 -3.49
N MET A 79 8.63 13.08 -3.99
CA MET A 79 10.04 13.32 -4.30
C MET A 79 10.22 14.35 -5.42
N GLN A 80 9.39 14.31 -6.46
CA GLN A 80 9.43 15.31 -7.54
C GLN A 80 9.07 16.71 -7.04
N ARG A 81 8.06 16.84 -6.17
CA ARG A 81 7.70 18.13 -5.54
C ARG A 81 8.84 18.69 -4.69
N ARG A 82 9.59 17.83 -3.97
CA ARG A 82 10.78 18.27 -3.21
C ARG A 82 11.91 18.77 -4.12
N LYS A 83 12.10 18.18 -5.30
CA LYS A 83 13.13 18.60 -6.28
C LYS A 83 12.82 19.94 -6.98
N GLN A 84 11.56 20.34 -7.10
CA GLN A 84 11.17 21.62 -7.74
C GLN A 84 11.13 22.79 -6.76
N GLY A 85 11.17 22.53 -5.45
CA GLY A 85 11.17 23.55 -4.40
C GLY A 85 12.54 23.78 -3.74
N SER A 86 13.61 23.25 -4.32
CA SER A 86 15.02 23.45 -3.94
C SER A 86 15.79 24.06 -5.10
#